data_AF-A0A382ICR2-F1
#
_entry.id   AF-A0A382ICR2-F1
#
_cell.length_a   1.000
_cell.length_b   1.000
_cell.length_c   1.000
_cell.angle_alpha   90.00
_cell.angle_beta   90.00
_cell.angle_gamma   90.00
#
_symmetry.space_group_name_H-M   'P 1'
#
loop_
_entity.id
_entity.type
_entity.pdbx_description
1 polymer ?
#
loop_
_entity_poly.entity_id
_entity_poly.type
_entity_poly.pdbx_seq_one_letter_code
_entity_poly.pdbx_strand_id
1 'polypeptide(L)'
;VAEVVEVESGLAKETSRLVYVGGDGDVYEAGYGDGNESEPRRLTWGWSEGEDDDGRLQYVWPSYSPDGSHVACFGVGAGESAHAGLYAVAEDGVAMHEIWRMYEAVPICESWSSDSRHIALLLQNDRGLALKIADIASPGKTRKLDGGAPLFWSWSPAGP
;
A
#
# COMPACT_ATOMS: atom_id res chain seq x y z
N VAL A 1 18.66 15.47 -54.12
CA VAL A 1 19.05 15.40 -52.70
C VAL A 1 17.77 15.32 -51.92
N ALA A 2 17.47 14.17 -51.32
CA ALA A 2 16.28 13.96 -50.50
C ALA A 2 16.66 14.13 -49.04
N GLU A 3 15.95 15.00 -48.34
CA GLU A 3 16.11 15.26 -46.91
C GLU A 3 15.30 14.22 -46.14
N VAL A 4 15.98 13.42 -45.33
CA VAL A 4 15.33 12.49 -44.40
C VAL A 4 14.91 13.32 -43.19
N VAL A 5 13.61 13.57 -43.06
CA VAL A 5 13.05 14.14 -41.83
C VAL A 5 12.86 12.99 -40.85
N GLU A 6 13.75 12.92 -39.87
CA GLU A 6 13.59 12.06 -38.69
C GLU A 6 12.39 12.59 -37.89
N VAL A 7 11.31 11.81 -37.88
CA VAL A 7 10.17 12.08 -37.01
C VAL A 7 10.52 11.53 -35.64
N GLU A 8 11.06 12.38 -34.77
CA GLU A 8 11.18 12.03 -33.35
C GLU A 8 9.77 11.78 -32.79
N SER A 9 9.50 10.53 -32.43
CA SER A 9 8.26 10.16 -31.78
C SER A 9 8.23 10.82 -30.40
N GLY A 10 7.45 11.90 -30.27
CA GLY A 10 7.15 12.57 -29.00
C GLY A 10 6.28 11.75 -28.05
N LEU A 11 6.54 10.44 -27.91
CA LEU A 11 6.04 9.71 -26.76
C LEU A 11 6.83 10.24 -25.57
N ALA A 12 6.15 10.96 -24.68
CA ALA A 12 6.71 11.23 -23.36
C ALA A 12 7.23 9.90 -22.81
N LYS A 13 8.51 9.87 -22.45
CA LYS A 13 9.19 8.67 -21.96
C LYS A 13 8.48 8.29 -20.67
N GLU A 14 7.60 7.28 -20.74
CA GLU A 14 6.72 6.96 -19.60
C GLU A 14 7.57 6.57 -18.40
N THR A 15 7.57 7.43 -17.39
CA THR A 15 8.17 7.14 -16.09
C THR A 15 7.22 6.22 -15.36
N SER A 16 7.55 4.93 -15.34
CA SER A 16 6.89 3.96 -14.46
C SER A 16 7.34 4.21 -13.03
N ARG A 17 6.44 4.03 -12.05
CA ARG A 17 6.74 4.16 -10.63
C ARG A 17 6.57 2.79 -9.98
N LEU A 18 7.49 2.44 -9.08
CA LEU A 18 7.44 1.22 -8.27
C LEU A 18 7.44 1.60 -6.80
N VAL A 19 6.53 1.02 -6.02
CA VAL A 19 6.61 1.03 -4.55
C VAL A 19 7.11 -0.31 -4.04
N TYR A 20 7.98 -0.27 -3.04
CA TYR A 20 8.58 -1.46 -2.44
C TYR A 20 8.95 -1.20 -0.98
N VAL A 21 9.24 -2.28 -0.25
CA VAL A 21 9.74 -2.20 1.13
C VAL A 21 11.27 -2.32 1.12
N GLY A 22 11.95 -1.36 1.72
CA GLY A 22 13.39 -1.34 1.88
C GLY A 22 13.89 -2.35 2.91
N GLY A 23 15.20 -2.61 2.92
CA GLY A 23 15.81 -3.52 3.90
C GLY A 23 15.73 -3.05 5.36
N ASP A 24 15.35 -1.78 5.57
CA ASP A 24 15.08 -1.18 6.87
C ASP A 24 13.61 -1.24 7.30
N GLY A 25 12.73 -1.85 6.49
CA GLY A 25 11.31 -2.01 6.78
C GLY A 25 10.43 -0.83 6.39
N ASP A 26 10.96 0.23 5.78
CA ASP A 26 10.18 1.37 5.31
C ASP A 26 9.71 1.21 3.85
N VAL A 27 8.63 1.90 3.48
CA VAL A 27 8.12 1.97 2.11
C VAL A 27 8.90 3.02 1.34
N TYR A 28 9.33 2.64 0.14
CA TYR A 28 10.04 3.48 -0.82
C TYR A 28 9.33 3.49 -2.16
N GLU A 29 9.57 4.55 -2.90
CA GLU A 29 9.19 4.70 -4.29
C GLU A 29 10.44 4.91 -5.15
N ALA A 30 10.50 4.24 -6.30
CA ALA A 30 11.50 4.48 -7.33
C ALA A 30 10.85 4.74 -8.69
N GLY A 31 11.42 5.69 -9.45
CA GLY A 31 11.06 5.93 -10.85
C GLY A 31 11.89 5.06 -11.79
N TYR A 32 11.27 4.59 -12.87
CA TYR A 32 11.90 3.78 -13.91
C TYR A 32 11.51 4.30 -15.29
N GLY A 33 12.46 4.39 -16.23
CA GLY A 33 12.12 4.55 -17.65
C GLY A 33 12.82 5.67 -18.42
N ASP A 34 13.54 6.61 -17.78
CA ASP A 34 14.18 7.73 -18.50
C ASP A 34 15.70 7.60 -18.71
N GLY A 35 16.32 6.52 -18.23
CA GLY A 35 17.77 6.32 -18.29
C GLY A 35 18.53 7.05 -17.18
N ASN A 36 17.81 7.70 -16.27
CA ASN A 36 18.36 8.25 -15.03
C ASN A 36 17.57 7.64 -13.87
N GLU A 37 18.12 6.60 -13.25
CA GLU A 37 17.54 6.04 -12.03
C GLU A 37 17.51 7.15 -10.98
N SER A 38 16.31 7.66 -10.70
CA SER A 38 16.12 8.60 -9.60
C SER A 38 16.36 7.87 -8.29
N GLU A 39 17.11 8.49 -7.38
CA GLU A 39 17.30 7.96 -6.03
C GLU A 39 15.94 7.61 -5.41
N PRO A 40 15.77 6.40 -4.83
CA PRO A 40 14.50 6.01 -4.24
C PRO A 40 14.06 7.00 -3.16
N ARG A 41 12.81 7.45 -3.27
CA ARG A 41 12.18 8.34 -2.30
C ARG A 41 11.52 7.50 -1.21
N ARG A 42 11.91 7.73 0.03
CA ARG A 42 11.27 7.14 1.21
C ARG A 42 9.90 7.77 1.45
N LEU A 43 8.88 6.95 1.71
CA LEU A 43 7.49 7.36 1.97
C LEU A 43 7.07 7.16 3.44
N THR A 44 7.71 6.23 4.18
CA THR A 44 7.43 6.00 5.61
C THR A 44 8.68 6.17 6.46
N TRP A 45 8.50 6.38 7.77
CA TRP A 45 9.59 6.74 8.67
C TRP A 45 9.64 5.90 9.95
N GLY A 46 9.34 4.60 9.85
CA GLY A 46 9.58 3.65 10.94
C GLY A 46 9.02 4.10 12.28
N TRP A 47 7.74 4.51 12.31
CA TRP A 47 7.13 5.05 13.52
C TRP A 47 7.24 4.05 14.68
N SER A 48 7.75 4.53 15.83
CA SER A 48 7.79 3.76 17.07
C SER A 48 6.53 4.04 17.89
N GLU A 49 5.79 2.98 18.22
CA GLU A 49 4.73 3.06 19.22
C GLU A 49 5.35 2.89 20.62
N GLY A 50 5.86 3.96 21.20
CA GLY A 50 6.41 3.96 22.56
C GLY A 50 7.81 4.59 22.69
N GLU A 51 8.31 4.63 23.92
CA GLU A 51 9.62 5.19 24.28
C GLU A 51 10.78 4.21 24.00
N ASP A 52 10.50 2.91 23.79
CA ASP A 52 11.49 1.87 23.54
C ASP A 52 11.58 1.50 22.03
N ASP A 53 12.80 1.24 21.56
CA ASP A 53 13.17 0.94 20.15
C ASP A 53 12.59 -0.40 19.62
N ASP A 54 11.95 -1.19 20.50
CA ASP A 54 11.32 -2.48 20.18
C ASP A 54 9.91 -2.32 19.55
N GLY A 55 9.39 -1.09 19.49
CA GLY A 55 8.05 -0.74 19.01
C GLY A 55 7.97 -0.18 17.58
N ARG A 56 9.05 -0.26 16.79
CA ARG A 56 9.08 0.26 15.41
C ARG A 56 8.18 -0.57 14.48
N LEU A 57 7.29 0.10 13.75
CA LEU A 57 6.51 -0.54 12.70
C LEU A 57 7.41 -1.00 11.54
N GLN A 58 7.23 -2.26 11.16
CA GLN A 58 7.76 -2.83 9.92
C GLN A 58 6.66 -2.84 8.87
N TYR A 59 6.88 -2.20 7.72
CA TYR A 59 5.85 -2.11 6.68
C TYR A 59 5.94 -3.29 5.71
N VAL A 60 4.78 -3.77 5.25
CA VAL A 60 4.66 -4.87 4.29
C VAL A 60 3.53 -4.60 3.30
N TRP A 61 3.64 -5.25 2.13
CA TRP A 61 2.66 -5.19 1.03
C TRP A 61 2.26 -3.75 0.67
N PRO A 62 3.17 -2.94 0.10
CA PRO A 62 2.80 -1.63 -0.40
C PRO A 62 2.10 -1.73 -1.75
N SER A 63 1.02 -0.97 -1.94
CA SER A 63 0.31 -0.88 -3.22
C SER A 63 -0.25 0.52 -3.48
N TYR A 64 -0.12 1.02 -4.70
CA TYR A 64 -0.70 2.29 -5.12
C TYR A 64 -2.23 2.21 -5.20
N SER A 65 -2.90 3.29 -4.80
CA SER A 65 -4.27 3.56 -5.23
C SER A 65 -4.30 3.75 -6.75
N PRO A 66 -5.42 3.42 -7.44
CA PRO A 66 -5.53 3.58 -8.88
C PRO A 66 -5.29 5.00 -9.40
N ASP A 67 -5.59 6.02 -8.58
CA ASP A 67 -5.33 7.43 -8.93
C ASP A 67 -3.91 7.90 -8.58
N GLY A 68 -3.09 7.05 -7.96
CA GLY A 68 -1.72 7.34 -7.55
C GLY A 68 -1.58 8.24 -6.33
N SER A 69 -2.68 8.75 -5.75
CA SER A 69 -2.65 9.72 -4.65
C SER A 69 -2.23 9.11 -3.31
N HIS A 70 -2.35 7.78 -3.17
CA HIS A 70 -2.06 7.06 -1.95
C HIS A 70 -1.27 5.77 -2.21
N VAL A 71 -0.52 5.35 -1.19
CA VAL A 71 0.05 4.02 -1.07
C VAL A 71 -0.57 3.37 0.17
N ALA A 72 -1.24 2.23 0.00
CA ALA A 72 -1.64 1.38 1.11
C ALA A 72 -0.45 0.52 1.53
N CYS A 73 -0.30 0.28 2.83
CA CYS A 73 0.59 -0.73 3.37
C CYS A 73 0.08 -1.23 4.72
N PHE A 74 0.55 -2.39 5.15
CA PHE A 74 0.39 -2.81 6.53
C PHE A 74 1.63 -2.45 7.33
N GLY A 75 1.45 -1.80 8.48
CA GLY A 75 2.50 -1.67 9.49
C GLY A 75 2.33 -2.76 10.54
N VAL A 76 3.38 -3.53 10.81
CA VAL A 76 3.38 -4.63 11.78
C VAL A 76 4.28 -4.25 12.96
N GLY A 77 3.70 -4.23 14.16
CA GLY A 77 4.40 -4.04 15.41
C GLY A 77 4.65 -5.37 16.11
N ALA A 78 5.87 -5.60 16.56
CA ALA A 78 6.25 -6.74 17.39
C ALA A 78 6.13 -6.41 18.89
N GLY A 79 6.25 -7.42 19.76
CA GLY A 79 6.24 -7.27 21.22
C GLY A 79 5.02 -7.88 21.91
N GLU A 80 4.83 -7.55 23.19
CA GLU A 80 3.77 -8.14 24.04
C GLU A 80 2.35 -7.87 23.52
N SER A 81 2.16 -6.81 22.75
CA SER A 81 0.91 -6.46 22.06
C SER A 81 1.12 -6.43 20.55
N ALA A 82 1.61 -7.54 20.00
CA ALA A 82 1.78 -7.71 18.55
C ALA A 82 0.47 -7.36 17.82
N HIS A 83 0.59 -6.45 16.87
CA HIS A 83 -0.54 -5.89 16.15
C HIS A 83 -0.13 -5.57 14.72
N ALA A 84 -1.15 -5.30 13.90
CA ALA A 84 -0.93 -4.73 12.60
C ALA A 84 -1.94 -3.61 12.35
N GLY A 85 -1.53 -2.62 11.57
CA GLY A 85 -2.37 -1.52 11.12
C GLY A 85 -2.38 -1.48 9.60
N LEU A 86 -3.53 -1.16 9.01
CA LEU A 86 -3.62 -0.73 7.63
C LEU A 86 -3.42 0.79 7.59
N TYR A 87 -2.48 1.25 6.78
CA TYR A 87 -2.16 2.66 6.60
C TYR A 87 -2.41 3.08 5.15
N ALA A 88 -2.83 4.33 4.97
CA ALA A 88 -2.69 5.05 3.71
C ALA A 88 -1.65 6.15 3.88
N VAL A 89 -0.61 6.08 3.06
CA VAL A 89 0.45 7.08 2.93
C VAL A 89 0.13 7.94 1.73
N ALA A 90 0.16 9.27 1.86
CA ALA A 90 0.05 10.18 0.73
C ALA A 90 1.20 9.94 -0.25
N GLU A 91 0.97 10.18 -1.55
CA GLU A 91 2.00 9.93 -2.57
C GLU A 91 3.31 10.69 -2.31
N ASP A 92 3.25 11.84 -1.63
CA ASP A 92 4.42 12.64 -1.28
C ASP A 92 5.17 12.14 -0.03
N GLY A 93 4.61 11.15 0.69
CA GLY A 93 5.15 10.62 1.94
C GLY A 93 5.02 11.57 3.13
N VAL A 94 4.35 12.72 2.98
CA VAL A 94 4.25 13.75 4.04
C VAL A 94 3.17 13.41 5.05
N ALA A 95 2.06 12.83 4.58
CA ALA A 95 0.95 12.43 5.42
C ALA A 95 0.78 10.90 5.42
N MET A 96 0.47 10.37 6.60
CA MET A 96 0.12 8.96 6.79
C MET A 96 -1.00 8.87 7.81
N HIS A 97 -2.01 8.06 7.51
CA HIS A 97 -3.13 7.83 8.40
C HIS A 97 -3.36 6.34 8.61
N GLU A 98 -3.52 5.93 9.87
CA GLU A 98 -4.00 4.60 10.20
C GLU A 98 -5.49 4.50 9.88
N ILE A 99 -5.83 3.63 8.94
CA ILE A 99 -7.21 3.39 8.52
C ILE A 99 -7.87 2.42 9.50
N TRP A 100 -7.17 1.37 9.89
CA TRP A 100 -7.72 0.36 10.79
C TRP A 100 -6.61 -0.43 11.49
N ARG A 101 -6.80 -0.66 12.79
CA ARG A 101 -5.93 -1.51 13.61
C ARG A 101 -6.54 -2.86 13.86
N MET A 102 -5.71 -3.90 13.88
CA MET A 102 -6.11 -5.25 14.27
C MET A 102 -5.18 -5.83 15.32
N TYR A 103 -5.82 -6.51 16.26
CA TYR A 103 -5.21 -7.34 17.28
C TYR A 103 -5.66 -8.78 16.99
N GLU A 104 -4.76 -9.75 17.22
CA GLU A 104 -5.05 -11.18 17.02
C GLU A 104 -5.38 -11.60 15.57
N ALA A 105 -5.03 -10.76 14.59
CA ALA A 105 -5.15 -11.08 13.17
C ALA A 105 -3.87 -10.70 12.44
N VAL A 106 -3.47 -11.56 11.51
CA VAL A 106 -2.30 -11.34 10.64
C VAL A 106 -2.84 -10.94 9.26
N PRO A 107 -2.38 -9.82 8.68
CA PRO A 107 -2.75 -9.49 7.32
C PRO A 107 -2.11 -10.52 6.37
N ILE A 108 -2.73 -10.78 5.23
CA ILE A 108 -2.14 -11.61 4.16
C ILE A 108 -1.86 -10.77 2.92
N CYS A 109 -2.83 -9.95 2.53
CA CYS A 109 -2.68 -8.97 1.45
C CYS A 109 -3.88 -8.02 1.44
N GLU A 110 -3.69 -6.92 0.72
CA GLU A 110 -4.68 -5.90 0.44
C GLU A 110 -4.87 -5.66 -1.06
N SER A 111 -5.97 -5.01 -1.42
CA SER A 111 -6.24 -4.63 -2.81
C SER A 111 -7.17 -3.42 -2.85
N TRP A 112 -6.75 -2.38 -3.57
CA TRP A 112 -7.55 -1.19 -3.82
C TRP A 112 -8.72 -1.45 -4.76
N SER A 113 -9.88 -0.87 -4.45
CA SER A 113 -10.98 -0.69 -5.40
C SER A 113 -10.61 0.36 -6.45
N SER A 114 -11.31 0.34 -7.59
CA SER A 114 -11.08 1.28 -8.70
C SER A 114 -11.41 2.75 -8.38
N ASP A 115 -12.12 3.01 -7.28
CA ASP A 115 -12.47 4.36 -6.82
C ASP A 115 -11.42 5.02 -5.91
N SER A 116 -10.26 4.36 -5.71
CA SER A 116 -9.15 4.84 -4.85
C SER A 116 -9.54 5.14 -3.40
N ARG A 117 -10.67 4.60 -2.94
CA ARG A 117 -11.22 4.90 -1.61
C ARG A 117 -11.35 3.66 -0.73
N HIS A 118 -11.64 2.52 -1.32
CA HIS A 118 -11.86 1.29 -0.57
C HIS A 118 -10.68 0.33 -0.72
N ILE A 119 -10.42 -0.41 0.35
CA ILE A 119 -9.35 -1.41 0.38
C ILE A 119 -9.92 -2.71 0.91
N ALA A 120 -9.77 -3.77 0.11
CA ALA A 120 -10.10 -5.13 0.51
C ALA A 120 -8.93 -5.70 1.28
N LEU A 121 -9.22 -6.41 2.37
CA LEU A 121 -8.22 -6.97 3.28
C LEU A 121 -8.50 -8.45 3.44
N LEU A 122 -7.53 -9.28 3.11
CA LEU A 122 -7.52 -10.68 3.51
C LEU A 122 -6.73 -10.81 4.81
N LEU A 123 -7.40 -11.30 5.84
CA LEU A 123 -6.85 -11.45 7.17
C LEU A 123 -6.94 -12.91 7.61
N GLN A 124 -5.96 -13.36 8.38
CA GLN A 124 -5.98 -14.66 9.06
C GLN A 124 -6.09 -14.46 10.57
N ASN A 125 -6.97 -15.21 11.21
CA ASN A 125 -7.08 -15.31 12.66
C ASN A 125 -7.36 -16.76 13.10
N ASP A 126 -7.64 -16.94 14.39
CA ASP A 126 -7.99 -18.23 15.02
C ASP A 126 -9.19 -18.94 14.37
N ARG A 127 -10.10 -18.18 13.76
CA ARG A 127 -11.31 -18.67 13.08
C ARG A 127 -11.12 -18.89 11.58
N GLY A 128 -9.89 -18.73 11.07
CA GLY A 128 -9.55 -18.92 9.66
C GLY A 128 -9.39 -17.59 8.91
N LEU A 129 -9.77 -17.58 7.64
CA LEU A 129 -9.63 -16.40 6.79
C LEU A 129 -10.89 -15.53 6.83
N ALA A 130 -10.69 -14.22 6.76
CA ALA A 130 -11.75 -13.23 6.66
C ALA A 130 -11.43 -12.20 5.59
N LEU A 131 -12.39 -11.94 4.71
CA LEU A 131 -12.33 -10.85 3.76
C LEU A 131 -13.10 -9.66 4.32
N LYS A 132 -12.45 -8.50 4.37
CA LYS A 132 -13.05 -7.24 4.84
C LYS A 132 -12.82 -6.12 3.84
N ILE A 133 -13.61 -5.06 3.95
CA ILE A 133 -13.40 -3.78 3.27
C ILE A 133 -13.20 -2.68 4.31
N ALA A 134 -12.18 -1.84 4.10
CA ALA A 134 -11.97 -0.56 4.77
C ALA A 134 -12.30 0.60 3.81
N ASP A 135 -12.68 1.75 4.36
CA ASP A 135 -12.85 3.03 3.64
C ASP A 135 -11.84 4.02 4.22
N ILE A 136 -10.95 4.56 3.38
CA ILE A 136 -9.90 5.49 3.83
C ILE A 136 -10.48 6.79 4.41
N ALA A 137 -11.70 7.16 4.00
CA ALA A 137 -12.41 8.34 4.52
C ALA A 137 -13.15 8.06 5.84
N SER A 138 -13.22 6.80 6.29
CA SER A 138 -13.91 6.39 7.52
C SER A 138 -13.02 5.54 8.44
N PRO A 139 -11.91 6.09 9.00
CA PRO A 139 -11.00 5.34 9.86
C PRO A 139 -11.68 4.65 11.06
N GLY A 140 -11.08 3.54 11.49
CA GLY A 140 -11.54 2.73 12.62
C GLY A 140 -12.68 1.77 12.29
N LYS A 141 -13.19 1.76 11.05
CA LYS A 141 -14.30 0.89 10.64
C LYS A 141 -13.93 0.00 9.47
N THR A 142 -14.33 -1.28 9.58
CA THR A 142 -14.29 -2.23 8.46
C THR A 142 -15.62 -2.97 8.35
N ARG A 143 -15.94 -3.40 7.14
CA ARG A 143 -17.11 -4.24 6.84
C ARG A 143 -16.63 -5.63 6.45
N LYS A 144 -17.08 -6.67 7.17
CA LYS A 144 -16.81 -8.05 6.78
C LYS A 144 -17.64 -8.39 5.53
N LEU A 145 -16.98 -8.95 4.52
CA LEU A 145 -17.60 -9.48 3.32
C LEU A 145 -17.86 -10.98 3.43
N ASP A 146 -16.83 -11.73 3.84
CA ASP A 146 -16.89 -13.18 3.86
C ASP A 146 -15.94 -13.78 4.92
N GLY A 147 -16.06 -15.07 5.18
CA GLY A 147 -15.17 -15.83 6.05
C GLY A 147 -14.97 -17.27 5.58
N GLY A 148 -14.08 -18.00 6.26
CA GLY A 148 -13.72 -19.36 5.89
C GLY A 148 -12.47 -19.36 5.02
N ALA A 149 -12.63 -19.42 3.69
CA ALA A 149 -11.51 -19.44 2.75
C ALA A 149 -11.72 -18.55 1.50
N PRO A 150 -11.98 -17.23 1.66
CA PRO A 150 -12.12 -16.30 0.53
C PRO A 150 -10.77 -15.95 -0.10
N LEU A 151 -10.10 -16.93 -0.70
CA LEU A 151 -8.74 -16.79 -1.25
C LEU A 151 -8.69 -15.99 -2.56
N PHE A 152 -9.82 -15.85 -3.24
CA PHE A 152 -9.90 -15.16 -4.53
C PHE A 152 -11.07 -14.18 -4.54
N TRP A 153 -10.77 -12.95 -4.90
CA TRP A 153 -11.76 -11.90 -5.15
C TRP A 153 -11.23 -10.98 -6.24
N SER A 154 -12.13 -10.16 -6.79
CA SER A 154 -11.77 -9.07 -7.66
C SER A 154 -12.73 -7.92 -7.45
N TRP A 155 -12.22 -6.69 -7.53
CA TRP A 155 -13.08 -5.52 -7.61
C TRP A 155 -13.75 -5.44 -8.98
N SER A 156 -14.98 -4.93 -9.00
CA SER A 156 -15.59 -4.50 -10.26
C SER A 156 -14.80 -3.31 -10.80
N PRO A 157 -14.51 -3.24 -12.12
CA PRO A 157 -13.85 -2.07 -12.71
C PRO A 157 -14.64 -0.78 -12.48
N ALA A 158 -15.96 -0.87 -12.34
CA ALA A 158 -16.86 0.27 -12.14
C ALA A 158 -16.92 0.80 -10.69
N GLY A 159 -16.23 0.14 -9.75
CA GLY A 159 -16.24 0.49 -8.33
C GLY A 159 -16.90 -0.56 -7.44
N PRO A 160 -16.80 -0.39 -6.11
CA PRO A 160 -17.23 -1.34 -5.08
C PRO A 160 -18.75 -1.40 -4.83
#